data_AF-A0A842MQH0-F1
#
_entry.id   AF-A0A842MQH0-F1
#
_cell.length_a   1.000
_cell.length_b   1.000
_cell.length_c   1.000
_cell.angle_alpha   90.00
_cell.angle_beta   90.00
_cell.angle_gamma   90.00
#
_symmetry.space_group_name_H-M   'P 1'
#
loop_
_entity.id
_entity.type
_entity.pdbx_description
1 polymer ?
#
loop_
_entity_poly.entity_id
_entity_poly.type
_entity_poly.pdbx_seq_one_letter_code
_entity_poly.pdbx_strand_id
1 'polypeptide(L)'
;MKGEYSFSSFQELYLWSLRNFKRPKGIAGSIALAVAENGYYSSHTAWRSLEITSDVKLGYKAKEIAREIGLLISVIGGDEWTKDADKGLKFAQHIVDEELKRT
;
A
#
# COMPACT_ATOMS: atom_id res chain seq x y z
N MET A 1 16.55 -1.25 -8.77
CA MET A 1 15.77 -0.65 -9.87
C MET A 1 16.18 0.81 -9.94
N LYS A 2 16.52 1.30 -11.12
CA LYS A 2 16.67 2.72 -11.40
C LYS A 2 15.65 3.04 -12.48
N GLY A 3 14.84 4.06 -12.27
CA GLY A 3 13.76 4.45 -13.19
C GLY A 3 12.62 5.10 -12.43
N GLU A 4 11.97 6.07 -13.07
CA GLU A 4 10.72 6.66 -12.64
C GLU A 4 9.57 5.77 -13.15
N TYR A 5 8.63 5.45 -12.26
CA TYR A 5 7.44 4.67 -12.59
C TYR A 5 6.22 5.46 -12.14
N SER A 6 5.24 5.56 -13.03
CA SER A 6 3.93 6.13 -12.71
C SER A 6 2.91 5.00 -12.68
N PHE A 7 1.97 5.08 -11.75
CA PHE A 7 0.89 4.13 -11.58
C PHE A 7 -0.43 4.88 -11.71
N SER A 8 -1.38 4.32 -12.45
CA SER A 8 -2.71 4.91 -12.61
C SER A 8 -3.63 4.64 -11.40
N SER A 9 -3.24 3.70 -10.53
CA SER A 9 -4.03 3.29 -9.37
C SER A 9 -3.19 2.62 -8.27
N PHE A 10 -3.76 2.54 -7.07
CA PHE A 10 -3.21 1.75 -5.96
C PHE A 10 -3.12 0.27 -6.31
N GLN A 11 -4.03 -0.24 -7.14
CA GLN A 11 -3.98 -1.63 -7.62
C GLN A 11 -2.72 -1.89 -8.46
N GLU A 12 -2.39 -0.98 -9.38
CA GLU A 12 -1.16 -1.09 -10.18
C GLU A 12 0.09 -1.01 -9.30
N LEU A 13 0.13 -0.07 -8.35
CA LEU A 13 1.21 0.05 -7.38
C LEU A 13 1.39 -1.26 -6.57
N TYR A 14 0.29 -1.85 -6.11
CA TYR A 14 0.31 -3.10 -5.35
C TYR A 14 0.85 -4.26 -6.20
N LEU A 15 0.33 -4.44 -7.42
CA LEU A 15 0.77 -5.48 -8.35
C LEU A 15 2.23 -5.30 -8.77
N TRP A 16 2.66 -4.07 -9.03
CA TRP A 16 4.05 -3.75 -9.30
C TRP A 16 4.93 -4.11 -8.11
N SER A 17 4.50 -3.79 -6.89
CA SER A 17 5.25 -4.14 -5.67
C SER A 17 5.39 -5.67 -5.55
N LEU A 18 4.32 -6.43 -5.78
CA LEU A 18 4.38 -7.90 -5.77
C LEU A 18 5.41 -8.47 -6.75
N ARG A 19 5.57 -7.85 -7.93
CA ARG A 19 6.49 -8.32 -8.99
C ARG A 19 7.95 -7.93 -8.74
N ASN A 20 8.19 -6.81 -8.08
CA ASN A 20 9.53 -6.20 -7.99
C ASN A 20 10.26 -6.49 -6.67
N PHE A 21 9.55 -6.91 -5.61
CA PHE A 21 10.18 -7.27 -4.34
C PHE A 21 10.39 -8.79 -4.22
N LYS A 22 11.58 -9.21 -3.79
CA LYS A 22 11.94 -10.63 -3.56
C LYS A 22 11.11 -11.29 -2.45
N ARG A 23 10.64 -10.49 -1.48
CA ARG A 23 9.78 -10.91 -0.37
C ARG A 23 8.62 -9.92 -0.25
N PRO A 24 7.65 -9.96 -1.17
CA PRO A 24 6.68 -8.88 -1.33
C PRO A 24 5.55 -8.90 -0.28
N LYS A 25 5.36 -10.04 0.40
CA LYS A 25 4.32 -10.22 1.43
C LYS A 25 4.54 -9.23 2.58
N GLY A 26 3.49 -8.54 2.98
CA GLY A 26 3.56 -7.44 3.97
C GLY A 26 4.14 -6.14 3.39
N ILE A 27 5.23 -6.19 2.62
CA ILE A 27 5.86 -5.00 2.03
C ILE A 27 4.91 -4.30 1.04
N ALA A 28 4.29 -5.04 0.11
CA ALA A 28 3.38 -4.44 -0.87
C ALA A 28 2.16 -3.79 -0.20
N GLY A 29 1.62 -4.41 0.86
CA GLY A 29 0.55 -3.84 1.67
C GLY A 29 1.00 -2.62 2.45
N SER A 30 2.20 -2.66 3.03
CA SER A 30 2.81 -1.54 3.76
C SER A 30 3.06 -0.33 2.87
N ILE A 31 3.52 -0.54 1.65
CA ILE A 31 3.70 0.53 0.66
C ILE A 31 2.35 1.13 0.32
N ALA A 32 1.38 0.30 -0.11
CA ALA A 32 0.05 0.78 -0.48
C ALA A 32 -0.63 1.54 0.66
N LEU A 33 -0.54 1.04 1.90
CA LEU A 33 -1.08 1.71 3.07
C LEU A 33 -0.37 3.03 3.35
N ALA A 34 0.96 3.05 3.38
CA ALA A 34 1.71 4.26 3.68
C ALA A 34 1.42 5.37 2.67
N VAL A 35 1.34 5.02 1.38
CA VAL A 35 0.97 5.95 0.31
C VAL A 35 -0.48 6.41 0.47
N ALA A 36 -1.43 5.53 0.77
CA ALA A 36 -2.83 5.91 0.96
C ALA A 36 -3.06 6.79 2.20
N GLU A 37 -2.31 6.54 3.27
CA GLU A 37 -2.40 7.27 4.53
C GLU A 37 -1.71 8.63 4.43
N ASN A 38 -0.48 8.67 3.90
CA ASN A 38 0.38 9.84 3.96
C ASN A 38 0.48 10.63 2.65
N GLY A 39 0.08 10.03 1.53
CA GLY A 39 0.35 10.52 0.18
C GLY A 39 1.79 10.23 -0.28
N TYR A 40 2.60 9.57 0.54
CA TYR A 40 3.99 9.26 0.21
C TYR A 40 4.51 7.99 0.89
N TYR A 41 5.49 7.36 0.27
CA TYR A 41 6.32 6.32 0.86
C TYR A 41 7.75 6.48 0.37
N SER A 42 8.71 6.40 1.28
CA SER A 42 10.13 6.33 0.93
C SER A 42 10.83 5.18 1.64
N SER A 43 11.75 4.54 0.93
CA SER A 43 12.65 3.53 1.47
C SER A 43 14.03 3.69 0.87
N HIS A 44 15.01 3.96 1.73
CA HIS A 44 16.40 4.07 1.36
C HIS A 44 17.17 2.90 1.95
N THR A 45 17.67 2.04 1.08
CA THR A 45 18.60 0.96 1.44
C THR A 45 19.93 1.21 0.73
N ALA A 46 21.02 0.64 1.23
CA ALA A 46 22.39 0.91 0.78
C ALA A 46 22.63 0.86 -0.75
N TRP A 47 21.73 0.23 -1.52
CA TRP A 47 21.85 0.09 -2.98
C TRP A 47 20.56 0.43 -3.75
N ARG A 48 19.49 0.87 -3.08
CA ARG A 48 18.19 1.16 -3.70
C ARG A 48 17.47 2.28 -2.95
N SER A 49 17.03 3.30 -3.69
CA SER A 49 16.02 4.25 -3.24
C SER A 49 14.70 3.92 -3.92
N LEU A 50 13.62 3.92 -3.16
CA LEU A 50 12.25 3.89 -3.67
C LEU A 50 11.51 5.06 -3.05
N GLU A 51 10.97 5.92 -3.91
CA GLU A 51 10.10 7.03 -3.53
C GLU A 51 8.82 6.89 -4.34
N ILE A 52 7.69 6.96 -3.66
CA ILE A 52 6.36 6.89 -4.25
C ILE A 52 5.55 8.04 -3.67
N THR A 53 4.93 8.82 -4.53
CA THR A 53 4.03 9.92 -4.17
C THR A 53 2.67 9.70 -4.80
N SER A 54 1.62 10.21 -4.15
CA SER A 54 0.24 10.08 -4.59
C SER A 54 -0.51 11.36 -4.27
N ASP A 55 -1.29 11.86 -5.24
CA ASP A 55 -2.22 12.98 -5.04
C ASP A 55 -3.45 12.55 -4.22
N VAL A 56 -3.73 11.24 -4.20
CA VAL A 56 -4.77 10.62 -3.37
C VAL A 56 -4.24 10.44 -1.95
N LYS A 57 -5.02 10.93 -0.97
CA LYS A 57 -4.74 10.77 0.47
C LYS A 57 -6.04 10.58 1.26
N LEU A 58 -6.15 9.41 1.89
CA LEU A 58 -7.26 9.04 2.76
C LEU A 58 -6.96 9.25 4.26
N GLY A 59 -5.70 9.44 4.64
CA GLY A 59 -5.32 9.60 6.05
C GLY A 59 -5.61 8.35 6.87
N TYR A 60 -6.00 8.53 8.13
CA TYR A 60 -6.26 7.43 9.07
C TYR A 60 -7.33 6.44 8.58
N LYS A 61 -8.26 6.89 7.73
CA LYS A 61 -9.28 6.02 7.12
C LYS A 61 -8.67 4.88 6.32
N ALA A 62 -7.50 5.08 5.69
CA ALA A 62 -6.78 3.99 5.02
C ALA A 62 -6.44 2.85 6.00
N LYS A 63 -6.03 3.20 7.22
CA LYS A 63 -5.70 2.22 8.27
C LYS A 63 -6.95 1.50 8.78
N GLU A 64 -8.08 2.19 8.89
CA GLU A 64 -9.37 1.57 9.25
C GLU A 64 -9.80 0.54 8.20
N ILE A 65 -9.80 0.91 6.92
CA ILE A 65 -10.11 0.01 5.80
C ILE A 65 -9.18 -1.21 5.79
N ALA A 66 -7.87 -1.00 5.99
CA ALA A 66 -6.90 -2.09 6.04
C ALA A 66 -7.21 -3.10 7.16
N ARG A 67 -7.69 -2.63 8.32
CA ARG A 67 -8.12 -3.50 9.42
C ARG A 67 -9.42 -4.22 9.11
N GLU A 68 -10.42 -3.51 8.58
CA GLU A 68 -11.71 -4.10 8.20
C GLU A 68 -11.58 -5.22 7.18
N ILE A 69 -10.71 -5.04 6.17
CA ILE A 69 -10.43 -6.05 5.15
C ILE A 69 -9.63 -7.24 5.73
N GLY A 70 -8.96 -7.05 6.87
CA GLY A 70 -8.03 -8.02 7.45
C GLY A 70 -6.66 -8.03 6.77
N LEU A 71 -6.27 -6.91 6.14
CA LEU A 71 -4.90 -6.69 5.68
C LEU A 71 -3.96 -6.46 6.87
N LEU A 72 -4.42 -5.68 7.84
CA LEU A 72 -3.79 -5.48 9.15
C LEU A 72 -4.60 -6.19 10.22
N ILE A 73 -3.97 -7.08 10.96
CA ILE A 73 -4.56 -7.82 12.07
C ILE A 73 -4.03 -7.21 13.36
N SER A 74 -4.92 -6.70 14.21
CA SER A 74 -4.52 -6.19 15.52
C SER A 74 -4.03 -7.33 16.41
N VAL A 75 -2.82 -7.17 16.95
CA VAL A 75 -2.16 -8.11 17.86
C VAL A 75 -1.69 -7.38 19.10
N ILE A 76 -1.39 -8.12 20.17
CA ILE A 76 -0.82 -7.53 21.38
C ILE A 76 0.54 -6.92 21.01
N GLY A 77 0.68 -5.60 21.18
CA GLY A 77 1.89 -4.86 20.87
C GLY A 77 1.95 -4.24 19.46
N GLY A 78 0.90 -4.32 18.64
CA GLY A 78 0.86 -3.60 17.36
C GLY A 78 -0.11 -4.18 16.33
N ASP A 79 0.29 -4.11 15.06
CA ASP A 79 -0.45 -4.69 13.93
C ASP A 79 0.44 -5.72 13.21
N GLU A 80 -0.12 -6.87 12.86
CA GLU A 80 0.52 -7.89 12.01
C GLU A 80 -0.05 -7.82 10.58
N TRP A 81 0.82 -7.99 9.58
CA TRP A 81 0.41 -8.03 8.19
C TRP A 81 -0.07 -9.43 7.82
N THR A 82 -1.22 -9.52 7.15
CA THR A 82 -1.65 -10.79 6.57
C THR A 82 -0.68 -11.27 5.48
N LYS A 83 -0.59 -12.60 5.34
CA LYS A 83 0.16 -13.27 4.27
C LYS A 83 -0.68 -13.48 3.00
N ASP A 84 -1.98 -13.18 3.08
CA ASP A 84 -2.95 -13.32 2.00
C ASP A 84 -2.86 -12.12 1.03
N ALA A 85 -2.43 -12.40 -0.20
CA ALA A 85 -2.28 -11.37 -1.23
C ALA A 85 -3.65 -10.81 -1.69
N ASP A 86 -4.72 -11.59 -1.59
CA ASP A 86 -6.05 -11.16 -2.02
C ASP A 86 -6.57 -10.03 -1.13
N LYS A 87 -6.19 -10.02 0.15
CA LYS A 87 -6.52 -8.91 1.07
C LYS A 87 -5.83 -7.62 0.66
N GLY A 88 -4.58 -7.70 0.23
CA GLY A 88 -3.85 -6.53 -0.25
C GLY A 88 -4.41 -6.00 -1.57
N LEU A 89 -4.85 -6.89 -2.47
CA LEU A 89 -5.51 -6.50 -3.71
C LEU A 89 -6.87 -5.84 -3.44
N LYS A 90 -7.69 -6.43 -2.57
CA LYS A 90 -8.99 -5.86 -2.15
C LYS A 90 -8.82 -4.48 -1.51
N PHE A 91 -7.81 -4.31 -0.66
CA PHE A 91 -7.47 -3.02 -0.08
C PHE A 91 -7.12 -1.98 -1.15
N ALA A 92 -6.24 -2.35 -2.08
CA ALA A 92 -5.81 -1.46 -3.16
C ALA A 92 -6.98 -1.04 -4.08
N GLN A 93 -7.94 -1.92 -4.33
CA GLN A 93 -9.17 -1.61 -5.07
C GLN A 93 -10.08 -0.69 -4.27
N HIS A 94 -10.27 -0.97 -2.98
CA HIS A 94 -11.17 -0.18 -2.13
C HIS A 94 -10.72 1.28 -1.97
N ILE A 95 -9.41 1.56 -2.00
CA ILE A 95 -8.91 2.95 -1.99
C ILE A 95 -9.41 3.72 -3.23
N VAL A 96 -9.46 3.08 -4.39
CA VAL A 96 -9.97 3.71 -5.63
C VAL A 96 -11.46 4.02 -5.49
N ASP A 97 -12.24 3.08 -4.97
CA ASP A 97 -13.68 3.27 -4.75
C ASP A 97 -13.97 4.41 -3.77
N GLU A 98 -13.16 4.56 -2.71
CA GLU A 98 -13.32 5.63 -1.72
C GLU A 98 -12.95 7.01 -2.27
N GLU A 99 -11.98 7.11 -3.17
CA GLU A 99 -11.65 8.37 -3.86
C GLU A 99 -12.75 8.80 -4.84
N LEU A 100 -13.31 7.85 -5.60
CA LEU A 100 -14.41 8.13 -6.52
C LEU A 100 -15.65 8.68 -5.81
N LYS A 101 -15.90 8.29 -4.56
CA LYS A 101 -17.00 8.83 -3.74
C LYS A 101 -16.78 10.27 -3.25
N ARG A 102 -15.54 10.77 -3.27
CA ARG A 102 -15.20 12.13 -2.81
C ARG A 102 -15.28 13.18 -3.93
N THR A 103 -15.44 12.74 -5.18
CA THR A 103 -15.52 13.56 -6.39
C THR A 103 -16.96 13.80 -6.79
#